data_AF-A0AAD8S9F1-F1
#
_entry.id   AF-A0AAD8S9F1-F1
#
_cell.length_a   1.000
_cell.length_b   1.000
_cell.length_c   1.000
_cell.angle_alpha   90.00
_cell.angle_beta   90.00
_cell.angle_gamma   90.00
#
_symmetry.space_group_name_H-M   'P 1'
#
loop_
_entity.id
_entity.type
_entity.pdbx_description
1 polymer ?
#
loop_
_entity_poly.entity_id
_entity_poly.type
_entity_poly.pdbx_seq_one_letter_code
_entity_poly.pdbx_strand_id
1 'polypeptide(L)'
;MVGRGRPPLPPQAARDEGFRPRRRNLEDEENMYGKLKFNMPKFKGEDDAEAYLSWALKVDKIFRIHNYSGAKKVAMASLEFEEYANTWWEQVVTLREEKGEPPIDTWEEMKEEMQARFVPTHYKTDLFNKLQKLKQGTKTVEEFFKEMELTMMRANIQESENQTIARFFNGLNYPIKRIVEFQQYSNDDPQV
;
A
#
# COMPACT_ATOMS: atom_id res chain seq x y z
N MET A 1 18.56 -61.62 -56.73
CA MET A 1 18.61 -60.16 -56.95
C MET A 1 17.38 -59.76 -57.73
N VAL A 2 16.53 -58.90 -57.15
CA VAL A 2 15.76 -57.76 -57.68
C VAL A 2 14.74 -57.44 -56.58
N GLY A 3 14.93 -56.30 -55.93
CA GLY A 3 14.34 -55.96 -54.63
C GLY A 3 12.90 -55.44 -54.71
N ARG A 4 12.08 -55.85 -53.74
CA ARG A 4 10.74 -55.28 -53.48
C ARG A 4 10.89 -54.02 -52.62
N GLY A 5 10.74 -52.85 -53.23
CA GLY A 5 10.67 -51.56 -52.53
C GLY A 5 9.35 -51.41 -51.77
N ARG A 6 9.43 -51.10 -50.47
CA ARG A 6 8.28 -50.76 -49.63
C ARG A 6 7.67 -49.41 -50.05
N PRO A 7 6.34 -49.24 -50.01
CA PRO A 7 5.71 -47.94 -50.22
C PRO A 7 6.00 -46.97 -49.04
N PRO A 8 5.99 -45.65 -49.29
CA PRO A 8 6.33 -44.64 -48.29
C PRO A 8 5.24 -44.51 -47.22
N LEU A 9 5.66 -44.35 -45.96
CA LEU A 9 4.79 -44.13 -44.81
C LEU A 9 4.16 -42.72 -44.87
N PRO A 10 2.92 -42.54 -44.38
CA PRO A 10 2.31 -41.22 -44.27
C PRO A 10 3.05 -40.36 -43.23
N PRO A 11 3.01 -39.02 -43.34
CA PRO A 11 3.70 -38.13 -42.41
C PRO A 11 3.22 -38.35 -40.98
N GLN A 12 4.17 -38.57 -40.07
CA GLN A 12 3.91 -38.68 -38.64
C GLN A 12 3.29 -37.36 -38.17
N ALA A 13 2.11 -37.47 -37.53
CA ALA A 13 1.50 -36.36 -36.81
C ALA A 13 2.54 -35.80 -35.82
N ALA A 14 2.94 -34.54 -36.06
CA ALA A 14 3.82 -33.82 -35.17
C ALA A 14 3.13 -33.72 -33.81
N ARG A 15 3.86 -34.21 -32.82
CA ARG A 15 3.52 -34.27 -31.42
C ARG A 15 3.29 -32.85 -30.89
N ASP A 16 2.15 -32.68 -30.24
CA ASP A 16 1.89 -31.83 -29.07
C ASP A 16 3.12 -31.04 -28.58
N GLU A 17 3.32 -29.84 -29.13
CA GLU A 17 4.22 -28.85 -28.54
C GLU A 17 3.48 -28.22 -27.36
N GLY A 18 3.73 -28.81 -26.19
CA GLY A 18 3.22 -28.32 -24.93
C GLY A 18 3.47 -26.82 -24.76
N PHE A 19 2.41 -26.14 -24.35
CA PHE A 19 2.44 -24.79 -23.80
C PHE A 19 3.48 -24.75 -22.68
N ARG A 20 4.71 -24.32 -22.98
CA ARG A 20 5.71 -24.01 -21.96
C ARG A 20 5.35 -22.63 -21.42
N PRO A 21 4.95 -22.49 -20.14
CA PRO A 21 4.88 -21.18 -19.54
C PRO A 21 6.29 -20.61 -19.62
N ARG A 22 6.41 -19.44 -20.23
CA ARG A 22 7.64 -18.67 -20.32
C ARG A 22 8.08 -18.35 -18.90
N ARG A 23 8.88 -19.23 -18.28
CA ARG A 23 9.63 -18.92 -17.06
C ARG A 23 10.53 -17.75 -17.43
N ARG A 24 10.08 -16.54 -17.11
CA ARG A 24 10.87 -15.31 -17.20
C ARG A 24 12.09 -15.57 -16.31
N ASN A 25 13.30 -15.51 -16.87
CA ASN A 25 14.55 -15.74 -16.14
C ASN A 25 14.70 -14.64 -15.07
N LEU A 26 14.23 -14.90 -13.86
CA LEU A 26 14.39 -14.03 -12.69
C LEU A 26 15.87 -13.76 -12.38
N GLU A 27 16.75 -14.70 -12.73
CA GLU A 27 18.20 -14.64 -12.48
C GLU A 27 18.93 -13.62 -13.39
N ASP A 28 18.42 -13.35 -14.60
CA ASP A 28 19.03 -12.40 -15.53
C ASP A 28 18.67 -10.93 -15.17
N GLU A 29 17.51 -10.70 -14.54
CA GLU A 29 17.07 -9.36 -14.10
C GLU A 29 17.79 -8.87 -12.84
N GLU A 30 18.21 -9.79 -11.97
CA GLU A 30 18.95 -9.51 -10.72
C GLU A 30 20.36 -8.97 -10.99
N ASN A 31 21.01 -9.46 -12.05
CA ASN A 31 22.43 -9.23 -12.31
C ASN A 31 22.73 -7.91 -13.05
N MET A 32 21.71 -7.26 -13.64
CA MET A 32 21.88 -6.02 -14.43
C MET A 32 21.83 -4.74 -13.58
N TYR A 33 21.36 -4.81 -12.32
CA TYR A 33 21.07 -3.62 -11.52
C TYR A 33 21.53 -3.77 -10.08
N GLY A 34 22.86 -3.88 -9.91
CA GLY A 34 23.61 -3.78 -8.65
C GLY A 34 22.77 -3.84 -7.37
N LYS A 35 22.60 -5.06 -6.84
CA LYS A 35 22.11 -5.41 -5.50
C LYS A 35 21.44 -4.23 -4.77
N LEU A 36 20.13 -4.05 -4.99
CA LEU A 36 19.30 -3.18 -4.16
C LEU A 36 19.62 -3.49 -2.69
N LYS A 37 20.23 -2.55 -1.97
CA LYS A 37 20.46 -2.67 -0.53
C LYS A 37 19.16 -2.51 0.29
N PHE A 38 18.03 -2.34 -0.38
CA PHE A 38 16.72 -2.16 0.23
C PHE A 38 15.85 -3.36 -0.12
N ASN A 39 15.46 -4.11 0.91
CA ASN A 39 14.42 -5.12 0.77
C ASN A 39 13.09 -4.38 0.65
N MET A 40 12.40 -4.60 -0.46
CA MET A 40 11.06 -4.07 -0.65
C MET A 40 10.13 -4.73 0.38
N PRO A 41 9.22 -3.98 1.02
CA PRO A 41 8.33 -4.58 2.01
C PRO A 41 7.34 -5.51 1.33
N LYS A 42 7.02 -6.62 1.99
CA LYS A 42 6.01 -7.58 1.56
C LYS A 42 4.61 -7.11 1.89
N PHE A 43 3.63 -7.54 1.11
CA PHE A 43 2.21 -7.29 1.37
C PHE A 43 1.37 -8.55 1.14
N LYS A 44 0.67 -8.99 2.18
CA LYS A 44 -0.13 -10.23 2.17
C LYS A 44 -1.57 -10.04 1.72
N GLY A 45 -2.06 -8.79 1.69
CA GLY A 45 -3.47 -8.49 1.41
C GLY A 45 -4.35 -8.56 2.66
N GLU A 46 -3.87 -8.03 3.79
CA GLU A 46 -4.65 -7.95 5.04
C GLU A 46 -5.88 -7.04 4.87
N ASP A 47 -6.95 -7.30 5.64
CA ASP A 47 -8.21 -6.53 5.61
C ASP A 47 -8.09 -5.13 6.26
N ASP A 48 -6.90 -4.74 6.70
CA ASP A 48 -6.62 -3.43 7.29
C ASP A 48 -6.15 -2.43 6.22
N ALA A 49 -6.93 -1.37 6.03
CA ALA A 49 -6.58 -0.26 5.14
C ALA A 49 -5.21 0.35 5.47
N GLU A 50 -4.86 0.41 6.76
CA GLU A 50 -3.57 0.95 7.21
C GLU A 50 -2.39 0.08 6.78
N ALA A 51 -2.58 -1.24 6.71
CA ALA A 51 -1.54 -2.15 6.24
C ALA A 51 -1.16 -1.85 4.78
N TYR A 52 -2.16 -1.70 3.91
CA TYR A 52 -1.93 -1.29 2.52
C TYR A 52 -1.32 0.11 2.41
N LEU A 53 -1.90 1.11 3.10
CA LEU A 53 -1.41 2.49 3.02
C LEU A 53 0.03 2.62 3.54
N SER A 54 0.37 1.91 4.62
CA SER A 54 1.73 1.86 5.13
C SER A 54 2.68 1.16 4.17
N TRP A 55 2.25 0.09 3.52
CA TRP A 55 3.05 -0.61 2.53
C TRP A 55 3.33 0.30 1.33
N ALA A 56 2.28 0.86 0.72
CA ALA A 56 2.39 1.75 -0.44
C ALA A 56 3.29 2.95 -0.17
N LEU A 57 3.20 3.56 1.03
CA LEU A 57 4.08 4.67 1.43
C LEU A 57 5.56 4.25 1.53
N LYS A 58 5.85 3.05 2.03
CA LYS A 58 7.23 2.53 2.11
C LYS A 58 7.78 2.27 0.71
N VAL A 59 6.97 1.67 -0.18
CA VAL A 59 7.34 1.44 -1.58
C VAL A 59 7.56 2.76 -2.32
N ASP A 60 6.68 3.76 -2.14
CA ASP A 60 6.85 5.12 -2.69
C ASP A 60 8.20 5.72 -2.28
N LYS A 61 8.60 5.57 -1.01
CA LYS A 61 9.90 6.07 -0.52
C LYS A 61 11.08 5.37 -1.21
N ILE A 62 10.99 4.07 -1.47
CA ILE A 62 12.00 3.33 -2.22
C ILE A 62 12.05 3.80 -3.67
N PHE A 63 10.89 3.97 -4.33
CA PHE A 63 10.86 4.44 -5.72
C PHE A 63 11.28 5.90 -5.89
N ARG A 64 11.18 6.75 -4.87
CA ARG A 64 11.65 8.15 -4.94
C ARG A 64 13.16 8.28 -5.11
N ILE A 65 13.93 7.33 -4.59
CA ILE A 65 15.40 7.37 -4.66
C ILE A 65 15.95 6.69 -5.93
N HIS A 66 15.07 6.16 -6.79
CA HIS A 66 15.46 5.39 -7.97
C HIS A 66 14.73 5.86 -9.24
N ASN A 67 15.46 5.96 -10.35
CA ASN A 67 14.90 6.32 -11.65
C ASN A 67 14.41 5.10 -12.43
N TYR A 68 13.48 4.32 -11.86
CA TYR A 68 12.89 3.16 -12.52
C TYR A 68 11.73 3.56 -13.45
N SER A 69 11.59 2.85 -14.57
CA SER A 69 10.40 2.96 -15.42
C SER A 69 9.15 2.51 -14.66
N GLY A 70 7.96 2.98 -15.08
CA GLY A 70 6.69 2.56 -14.49
C GLY A 70 6.54 1.04 -14.48
N ALA A 71 6.74 0.40 -15.63
CA ALA A 71 6.61 -1.05 -15.76
C ALA A 71 7.56 -1.82 -14.83
N LYS A 72 8.78 -1.30 -14.63
CA LYS A 72 9.73 -1.90 -13.67
C LYS A 72 9.27 -1.71 -12.22
N LYS A 73 8.70 -0.56 -11.87
CA LYS A 73 8.13 -0.33 -10.53
C LYS A 73 6.99 -1.31 -10.24
N VAL A 74 6.08 -1.49 -11.21
CA VAL A 74 4.97 -2.45 -11.10
C VAL A 74 5.50 -3.87 -10.89
N ALA A 75 6.43 -4.32 -11.73
CA ALA A 75 7.01 -5.66 -11.63
C ALA A 75 7.70 -5.91 -10.28
N MET A 76 8.50 -4.96 -9.79
CA MET A 76 9.17 -5.12 -8.50
C MET A 76 8.18 -5.13 -7.33
N ALA A 77 7.15 -4.29 -7.37
CA ALA A 77 6.14 -4.26 -6.32
C ALA A 77 5.30 -5.55 -6.30
N SER A 78 4.93 -6.07 -7.47
CA SER A 78 4.14 -7.30 -7.57
C SER A 78 4.88 -8.54 -7.09
N LEU A 79 6.21 -8.60 -7.26
CA LEU A 79 7.04 -9.70 -6.74
C LEU A 79 7.02 -9.82 -5.21
N GLU A 80 6.66 -8.75 -4.51
CA GLU A 80 6.61 -8.70 -3.05
C GLU A 80 5.19 -8.93 -2.50
N PHE A 81 4.23 -9.23 -3.37
CA PHE A 81 2.94 -9.71 -2.94
C PHE A 81 3.03 -11.14 -2.45
N GLU A 82 2.31 -11.41 -1.37
CA GLU A 82 2.19 -12.73 -0.77
C GLU A 82 0.71 -13.10 -0.62
N GLU A 83 0.47 -14.39 -0.47
CA GLU A 83 -0.84 -14.95 -0.09
C GLU A 83 -2.00 -14.39 -0.93
N TYR A 84 -2.93 -13.69 -0.29
CA TYR A 84 -4.15 -13.20 -0.91
C TYR A 84 -3.89 -12.07 -1.91
N ALA A 85 -3.01 -11.12 -1.56
CA ALA A 85 -2.64 -10.04 -2.48
C ALA A 85 -2.04 -10.56 -3.79
N ASN A 86 -1.16 -11.56 -3.70
CA ASN A 86 -0.55 -12.15 -4.89
C ASN A 86 -1.60 -12.84 -5.77
N THR A 87 -2.45 -13.67 -5.17
CA THR A 87 -3.49 -14.40 -5.90
C THR A 87 -4.45 -13.44 -6.61
N TRP A 88 -4.84 -12.37 -5.92
CA TRP A 88 -5.73 -11.35 -6.47
C TRP A 88 -5.06 -10.56 -7.61
N TRP A 89 -3.80 -10.14 -7.43
CA TRP A 89 -3.06 -9.40 -8.45
C TRP A 89 -2.89 -10.18 -9.75
N GLU A 90 -2.49 -11.45 -9.67
CA GLU A 90 -2.36 -12.33 -10.85
C GLU A 90 -3.69 -12.51 -11.59
N GLN A 91 -4.81 -12.57 -10.85
CA GLN A 91 -6.14 -12.62 -11.44
C GLN A 91 -6.48 -11.32 -12.19
N VAL A 92 -6.16 -10.15 -11.63
CA VAL A 92 -6.36 -8.85 -12.29
C VAL A 92 -5.58 -8.79 -13.61
N VAL A 93 -4.30 -9.16 -13.58
CA VAL A 93 -3.44 -9.18 -14.77
C VAL A 93 -4.02 -10.12 -15.84
N THR A 94 -4.39 -11.34 -15.47
CA THR A 94 -4.96 -12.34 -16.38
C THR A 94 -6.25 -11.86 -17.04
N LEU A 95 -7.21 -11.35 -16.25
CA LEU A 95 -8.50 -10.87 -16.77
C LEU A 95 -8.34 -9.67 -17.70
N ARG A 96 -7.35 -8.81 -17.45
CA ARG A 96 -7.05 -7.64 -18.27
C ARG A 96 -6.49 -8.05 -19.62
N GLU A 97 -5.59 -9.03 -19.63
CA GLU A 97 -5.06 -9.65 -20.85
C GLU A 97 -6.17 -10.32 -21.68
N GLU A 98 -7.06 -11.09 -21.05
CA GLU A 98 -8.20 -11.75 -21.73
C GLU A 98 -9.16 -10.76 -22.39
N LYS A 99 -9.33 -9.58 -21.79
CA LYS A 99 -10.16 -8.48 -22.34
C LYS A 99 -9.44 -7.65 -23.40
N GLY A 100 -8.15 -7.88 -23.64
CA GLY A 100 -7.33 -7.05 -24.53
C GLY A 100 -7.13 -5.62 -24.03
N GLU A 101 -7.27 -5.41 -22.72
CA GLU A 101 -7.00 -4.11 -22.09
C GLU A 101 -5.48 -3.90 -21.96
N PRO A 102 -4.99 -2.64 -22.03
CA PRO A 102 -3.57 -2.35 -21.88
C PRO A 102 -3.08 -2.80 -20.49
N PRO A 103 -1.86 -3.34 -20.35
CA PRO A 103 -1.32 -3.76 -19.07
C PRO A 103 -1.20 -2.57 -18.11
N ILE A 104 -1.20 -2.84 -16.81
CA ILE A 104 -0.87 -1.85 -15.79
C ILE A 104 0.64 -1.62 -15.85
N ASP A 105 1.06 -0.49 -16.41
CA ASP A 105 2.47 -0.18 -16.65
C ASP A 105 2.97 1.05 -15.89
N THR A 106 2.10 1.68 -15.10
CA THR A 106 2.48 2.74 -14.17
C THR A 106 2.27 2.33 -12.71
N TRP A 107 3.10 2.89 -11.83
CA TRP A 107 2.97 2.66 -10.40
C TRP A 107 1.70 3.30 -9.84
N GLU A 108 1.27 4.40 -10.43
CA GLU A 108 0.07 5.13 -10.10
C GLU A 108 -1.19 4.29 -10.37
N GLU A 109 -1.30 3.66 -11.55
CA GLU A 109 -2.41 2.75 -11.88
C GLU A 109 -2.44 1.53 -10.96
N MET A 110 -1.27 0.95 -10.64
CA MET A 110 -1.20 -0.16 -9.68
C MET A 110 -1.72 0.27 -8.30
N LYS A 111 -1.36 1.48 -7.84
CA LYS A 111 -1.87 2.01 -6.57
C LYS A 111 -3.37 2.23 -6.59
N GLU A 112 -3.94 2.67 -7.71
CA GLU A 112 -5.39 2.84 -7.86
C GLU A 112 -6.14 1.50 -7.74
N GLU A 113 -5.71 0.47 -8.46
CA GLU A 113 -6.28 -0.87 -8.38
C GLU A 113 -6.17 -1.47 -6.98
N MET A 114 -4.96 -1.41 -6.40
CA MET A 114 -4.72 -1.92 -5.05
C MET A 114 -5.52 -1.13 -4.00
N GLN A 115 -5.62 0.20 -4.14
CA GLN A 115 -6.44 1.02 -3.23
C GLN A 115 -7.92 0.67 -3.34
N ALA A 116 -8.44 0.46 -4.56
CA ALA A 116 -9.82 0.07 -4.77
C ALA A 116 -10.15 -1.29 -4.13
N ARG A 117 -9.17 -2.19 -4.04
CA ARG A 117 -9.33 -3.50 -3.42
C ARG A 117 -9.18 -3.50 -1.90
N PHE A 118 -8.14 -2.85 -1.38
CA PHE A 118 -7.68 -3.01 0.00
C PHE A 118 -8.01 -1.83 0.91
N VAL A 119 -8.52 -0.71 0.38
CA VAL A 119 -8.96 0.43 1.19
C VAL A 119 -10.47 0.57 1.09
N PRO A 120 -11.22 0.34 2.19
CA PRO A 120 -12.66 0.55 2.19
C PRO A 120 -13.01 1.99 1.83
N THR A 121 -14.07 2.16 1.03
CA THR A 121 -14.54 3.47 0.57
C THR A 121 -14.89 4.42 1.71
N HIS A 122 -15.27 3.89 2.87
CA HIS A 122 -15.64 4.63 4.08
C HIS A 122 -14.45 4.92 5.01
N TYR A 123 -13.23 4.49 4.67
CA TYR A 123 -12.04 4.66 5.52
C TYR A 123 -11.80 6.12 5.94
N LYS A 124 -11.96 7.08 5.02
CA LYS A 124 -11.82 8.50 5.37
C LYS A 124 -12.88 8.94 6.39
N THR A 125 -14.13 8.55 6.18
CA THR A 125 -15.23 8.84 7.11
C THR A 125 -14.97 8.25 8.50
N ASP A 126 -14.40 7.04 8.56
CA ASP A 126 -14.03 6.40 9.82
C ASP A 126 -12.92 7.15 10.54
N LEU A 127 -11.92 7.66 9.82
CA LEU A 127 -10.88 8.52 10.42
C LEU A 127 -11.48 9.82 10.99
N PHE A 128 -12.41 10.46 10.28
CA PHE A 128 -13.11 11.64 10.80
C PHE A 128 -13.90 11.31 12.06
N ASN A 129 -14.67 10.22 12.05
CA ASN A 129 -15.44 9.77 13.20
C ASN A 129 -14.54 9.40 14.39
N LYS A 130 -13.42 8.74 14.12
CA LYS A 130 -12.40 8.43 15.12
C LYS A 130 -11.85 9.70 15.74
N LEU A 131 -11.48 10.69 14.93
CA LEU A 131 -10.94 11.97 15.40
C LEU A 131 -11.96 12.75 16.24
N GLN A 132 -13.24 12.78 15.84
CA GLN A 132 -14.30 13.45 16.61
C GLN A 132 -14.52 12.80 17.98
N LYS A 133 -14.43 11.48 18.06
CA LYS A 133 -14.63 10.70 19.29
C LYS A 133 -13.36 10.54 20.11
N LEU A 134 -12.21 11.00 19.61
CA LEU A 134 -10.93 10.79 20.26
C LEU A 134 -10.88 11.50 21.63
N LYS A 135 -10.60 10.70 22.66
CA LYS A 135 -10.40 11.15 24.05
C LYS A 135 -9.12 10.53 24.58
N GLN A 136 -8.49 11.21 25.54
CA GLN A 136 -7.29 10.72 26.20
C GLN A 136 -7.53 9.35 26.85
N GLY A 137 -8.59 9.22 27.65
CA GLY A 137 -8.93 7.95 28.29
C GLY A 137 -7.80 7.47 29.21
N THR A 138 -7.31 6.25 29.02
CA THR A 138 -6.21 5.68 29.81
C THR A 138 -4.82 6.04 29.29
N LYS A 139 -4.72 6.73 28.15
CA LYS A 139 -3.43 7.10 27.53
C LYS A 139 -2.77 8.24 28.30
N THR A 140 -1.45 8.28 28.23
CA THR A 140 -0.72 9.49 28.58
C THR A 140 -1.11 10.65 27.65
N VAL A 141 -0.87 11.87 28.08
CA VAL A 141 -1.15 13.07 27.27
C VAL A 141 -0.38 13.03 25.94
N GLU A 142 0.86 12.56 25.98
CA GLU A 142 1.73 12.45 24.80
C GLU A 142 1.21 11.40 23.81
N GLU A 143 0.82 10.21 24.27
CA GLU A 143 0.25 9.16 23.41
C GLU A 143 -1.06 9.63 22.77
N PHE A 144 -1.92 10.31 23.54
CA PHE A 144 -3.16 10.89 23.03
C PHE A 144 -2.87 11.95 21.95
N PHE A 145 -1.90 12.85 22.19
CA PHE A 145 -1.53 13.87 21.21
C PHE A 145 -0.98 13.24 19.92
N LYS A 146 -0.07 12.27 20.03
CA LYS A 146 0.49 11.54 18.89
C LYS A 146 -0.59 10.83 18.06
N GLU A 147 -1.57 10.21 18.72
CA GLU A 147 -2.68 9.58 17.99
C GLU A 147 -3.58 10.60 17.30
N MET A 148 -3.86 11.73 17.96
CA MET A 148 -4.63 12.83 17.37
C MET A 148 -3.96 13.37 16.10
N GLU A 149 -2.68 13.72 16.20
CA GLU A 149 -1.87 14.21 15.09
C GLU A 149 -1.81 13.20 13.94
N LEU A 150 -1.52 11.94 14.23
CA LEU A 150 -1.44 10.89 13.23
C LEU A 150 -2.79 10.69 12.52
N THR A 151 -3.89 10.73 13.26
CA THR A 151 -5.25 10.61 12.69
C THR A 151 -5.58 11.80 11.81
N MET A 152 -5.20 13.03 12.20
CA MET A 152 -5.36 14.24 11.38
C MET A 152 -4.57 14.15 10.08
N MET A 153 -3.29 13.75 10.14
CA MET A 153 -2.44 13.59 8.94
C MET A 153 -3.04 12.56 7.97
N ARG A 154 -3.52 11.42 8.47
CA ARG A 154 -4.13 10.36 7.65
C ARG A 154 -5.45 10.78 7.02
N ALA A 155 -6.25 11.56 7.72
CA ALA A 155 -7.48 12.15 7.19
C ALA A 155 -7.21 13.36 6.27
N ASN A 156 -5.96 13.78 6.13
CA ASN A 156 -5.54 15.00 5.43
C ASN A 156 -6.29 16.25 5.94
N ILE A 157 -6.45 16.36 7.26
CA ILE A 157 -7.11 17.48 7.92
C ILE A 157 -6.09 18.59 8.17
N GLN A 158 -6.43 19.80 7.73
CA GLN A 158 -5.69 21.02 8.02
C GLN A 158 -6.55 21.90 8.92
N GLU A 159 -6.10 22.11 10.16
CA GLU A 159 -6.76 22.95 11.15
C GLU A 159 -5.84 24.13 11.51
N SER A 160 -6.43 25.26 11.88
CA SER A 160 -5.65 26.34 12.50
C SER A 160 -5.11 25.89 13.85
N GLU A 161 -4.10 26.59 14.35
CA GLU A 161 -3.52 26.33 15.66
C GLU A 161 -4.60 26.36 16.77
N ASN A 162 -5.46 27.39 16.75
CA ASN A 162 -6.57 27.51 17.71
C ASN A 162 -7.56 26.34 17.64
N GLN A 163 -7.86 25.83 16.44
CA GLN A 163 -8.74 24.67 16.26
C GLN A 163 -8.09 23.40 16.82
N THR A 164 -6.80 23.20 16.54
CA THR A 164 -6.02 22.07 17.03
C THR A 164 -5.92 22.09 18.55
N ILE A 165 -5.65 23.26 19.15
CA ILE A 165 -5.61 23.45 20.60
C ILE A 165 -6.97 23.15 21.21
N ALA A 166 -8.05 23.72 20.66
CA ALA A 166 -9.40 23.47 21.18
C ALA A 166 -9.75 21.98 21.12
N ARG A 167 -9.40 21.28 20.04
CA ARG A 167 -9.63 19.84 19.90
C ARG A 167 -8.84 19.05 20.94
N PHE A 168 -7.54 19.31 21.04
CA PHE A 168 -6.66 18.68 22.03
C PHE A 168 -7.20 18.86 23.43
N PHE A 169 -7.48 20.11 23.80
CA PHE A 169 -8.03 20.49 25.09
C PHE A 169 -9.33 19.74 25.37
N ASN A 170 -10.29 19.76 24.44
CA ASN A 170 -11.57 19.04 24.58
C ASN A 170 -11.43 17.51 24.70
N GLY A 171 -10.33 16.94 24.20
CA GLY A 171 -10.03 15.52 24.29
C GLY A 171 -9.37 15.07 25.60
N LEU A 172 -8.77 16.00 26.35
CA LEU A 172 -8.10 15.71 27.63
C LEU A 172 -9.07 15.22 28.72
N ASN A 173 -8.52 14.45 29.66
CA ASN A 173 -9.25 14.03 30.85
C ASN A 173 -9.52 15.23 31.77
N TYR A 174 -10.68 15.24 32.43
CA TYR A 174 -11.15 16.36 33.27
C TYR A 174 -10.14 16.85 34.32
N PRO A 175 -9.43 15.97 35.07
CA PRO A 175 -8.45 16.43 36.05
C PRO A 175 -7.33 17.27 35.45
N ILE A 176 -6.91 16.96 34.22
CA ILE A 176 -5.82 17.66 33.52
C ILE A 176 -6.35 18.98 32.94
N LYS A 177 -7.54 18.96 32.32
CA LYS A 177 -8.22 20.17 31.83
C LYS A 177 -8.29 21.26 32.90
N ARG A 178 -8.71 20.88 34.11
CA ARG A 178 -8.86 21.79 35.25
C ARG A 178 -7.53 22.46 35.64
N ILE A 179 -6.41 21.75 35.58
CA ILE A 179 -5.09 22.31 35.91
C ILE A 179 -4.68 23.35 34.86
N VAL A 180 -4.88 23.04 33.58
CA VAL A 180 -4.53 23.92 32.46
C VAL A 180 -5.38 25.19 32.48
N GLU A 181 -6.70 25.06 32.72
CA GLU A 181 -7.60 26.21 32.91
C GLU A 181 -7.13 27.08 34.07
N PHE A 182 -6.80 26.48 35.21
CA PHE A 182 -6.36 27.21 36.39
C PHE A 182 -5.05 27.98 36.15
N GLN A 183 -4.11 27.44 35.37
CA GLN A 183 -2.86 28.13 35.01
C GLN A 183 -3.06 29.30 34.05
N GLN A 184 -4.05 29.25 33.15
CA GLN A 184 -4.39 30.39 32.30
C GLN A 184 -5.00 31.54 33.12
N TYR A 185 -5.91 31.22 34.04
CA TYR A 185 -6.48 32.23 34.96
C TYR A 185 -5.44 32.87 35.89
N SER A 186 -4.44 32.12 36.36
CA SER A 186 -3.39 32.68 37.24
C SER A 186 -2.35 33.56 36.54
N ASN A 187 -2.21 33.46 35.21
CA ASN A 187 -1.26 34.28 34.44
C ASN A 187 -1.90 35.55 33.84
N ASP A 188 -3.23 35.59 33.75
CA ASP A 188 -3.98 36.75 33.27
C ASP A 188 -4.41 37.70 34.41
N ASP A 189 -4.04 37.41 35.66
CA ASP A 189 -4.27 38.29 36.80
C ASP A 189 -3.22 39.44 36.78
N PRO A 190 -3.61 40.70 36.51
CA PRO A 190 -2.70 41.82 36.69
C PRO A 190 -2.42 41.95 38.19
N GLN A 191 -1.16 41.77 38.56
CA GLN A 191 -0.67 42.03 39.92
C GLN A 191 -1.24 43.37 40.42
N VAL A 192 -2.08 43.30 41.46
CA VAL A 192 -2.58 44.45 42.21
C VAL A 192 -1.54 44.87 43.24
#